data_AF-A0A0K0VKJ9-F1
#
_entry.id   AF-A0A0K0VKJ9-F1
#
_cell.length_a   1.000
_cell.length_b   1.000
_cell.length_c   1.000
_cell.angle_alpha   90.00
_cell.angle_beta   90.00
_cell.angle_gamma   90.00
#
_symmetry.space_group_name_H-M   'P 1'
#
loop_
_entity.id
_entity.type
_entity.pdbx_description
1 polymer ?
#
loop_
_entity_poly.entity_id
_entity_poly.type
_entity_poly.pdbx_seq_one_letter_code
_entity_poly.pdbx_strand_id
1 'polypeptide(L)'
;MTEKEQLIARVTELSAKLGRDADITGTVAELKARVEELEAELDDNSNSLNGGGSDGQLTHLSLNTTGAETGSGRRLARIIPKVTPHLRDTDNSILLAVKDEPCIIDADQARQVVEVEQLARYADE
;
A
#
# COMPACT_ATOMS: atom_id res chain seq x y z
N MET A 1 -10.07 21.15 -30.74
CA MET A 1 -9.38 20.78 -29.49
C MET A 1 -7.90 20.98 -29.74
N THR A 2 -7.27 21.87 -28.98
CA THR A 2 -5.82 22.11 -29.05
C THR A 2 -5.05 20.98 -28.38
N GLU A 3 -3.78 20.81 -28.70
CA GLU A 3 -2.90 19.80 -28.07
C GLU A 3 -2.89 19.95 -26.53
N LYS A 4 -2.91 21.20 -26.05
CA LYS A 4 -3.05 21.52 -24.63
C LYS A 4 -4.37 21.00 -24.05
N GLU A 5 -5.51 21.21 -24.71
CA GLU A 5 -6.81 20.72 -24.22
C GLU A 5 -6.88 19.19 -24.15
N GLN A 6 -6.24 18.49 -25.10
CA GLN A 6 -6.17 17.01 -25.07
C GLN A 6 -5.34 16.52 -23.89
N LEU A 7 -4.21 17.18 -23.59
CA LEU A 7 -3.40 16.87 -22.41
C LEU A 7 -4.13 17.18 -21.11
N ILE A 8 -4.84 18.30 -21.02
CA ILE A 8 -5.66 18.65 -19.85
C ILE A 8 -6.70 17.56 -19.59
N ALA A 9 -7.44 17.14 -20.63
CA ALA A 9 -8.42 16.06 -20.50
C ALA A 9 -7.79 14.74 -20.01
N ARG A 10 -6.59 14.40 -20.52
CA ARG A 10 -5.87 13.19 -20.12
C ARG A 10 -5.34 13.27 -18.68
N VAL A 11 -4.79 14.41 -18.26
CA VAL A 11 -4.39 14.65 -16.85
C VAL A 11 -5.61 14.51 -15.95
N THR A 12 -6.74 15.13 -16.29
CA THR A 12 -7.97 15.04 -15.50
C THR A 12 -8.47 13.60 -15.38
N GLU A 13 -8.46 12.83 -16.47
CA GLU A 13 -8.86 11.43 -16.43
C GLU A 13 -7.93 10.59 -15.53
N LEU A 14 -6.62 10.74 -15.68
CA LEU A 14 -5.64 9.97 -14.91
C LEU A 14 -5.63 10.35 -13.43
N SER A 15 -5.72 11.65 -13.11
CA SER A 15 -5.86 12.15 -11.75
C SER A 15 -7.16 11.64 -11.09
N ALA A 16 -8.28 11.58 -11.84
CA ALA A 16 -9.53 11.00 -11.34
C ALA A 16 -9.39 9.49 -11.08
N LYS A 17 -8.70 8.74 -11.95
CA LYS A 17 -8.38 7.32 -11.72
C LYS A 17 -7.57 7.09 -10.44
N LEU A 18 -6.72 8.05 -10.09
CA LEU A 18 -5.91 8.04 -8.86
C LEU A 18 -6.61 8.68 -7.65
N GLY A 19 -7.83 9.20 -7.82
CA GLY A 19 -8.59 9.84 -6.74
C GLY A 19 -7.99 11.16 -6.24
N ARG A 20 -7.23 11.88 -7.08
CA ARG A 20 -6.58 13.16 -6.75
C ARG A 20 -7.03 14.30 -7.66
N ASP A 21 -6.81 15.53 -7.20
CA ASP A 21 -7.11 16.72 -7.97
C ASP A 21 -6.16 16.87 -9.17
N ALA A 22 -6.71 17.26 -10.31
CA ALA A 22 -5.99 17.34 -11.57
C ALA A 22 -5.35 18.71 -11.70
N ASP A 23 -4.05 18.82 -11.45
CA ASP A 23 -3.37 20.09 -11.68
C ASP A 23 -2.97 20.24 -13.15
N ILE A 24 -3.80 21.04 -13.82
CA ILE A 24 -3.79 21.36 -15.25
C ILE A 24 -3.04 22.66 -15.55
N THR A 25 -2.34 23.20 -14.55
CA THR A 25 -1.55 24.41 -14.67
C THR A 25 -0.21 24.12 -15.35
N GLY A 26 0.30 25.08 -16.13
CA GLY A 26 1.58 24.95 -16.83
C GLY A 26 1.49 24.87 -18.35
N THR A 27 2.66 24.61 -18.95
CA THR A 27 2.89 24.47 -20.39
C THR A 27 2.59 23.06 -20.89
N VAL A 28 2.51 22.87 -22.21
CA VAL A 28 2.27 21.57 -22.86
C VAL A 28 3.32 20.53 -22.41
N ALA A 29 4.58 20.93 -22.26
CA ALA A 29 5.65 20.05 -21.81
C ALA A 29 5.45 19.55 -20.38
N GLU A 30 5.04 20.45 -19.47
CA GLU A 30 4.74 20.11 -18.07
C GLU A 30 3.54 19.16 -17.97
N LEU A 31 2.46 19.45 -18.70
CA LEU A 31 1.29 18.58 -18.75
C LEU A 31 1.65 17.19 -19.29
N LYS A 32 2.53 17.10 -20.28
CA LYS A 32 2.95 15.82 -20.88
C LYS A 32 3.82 15.00 -19.92
N ALA A 33 4.76 15.63 -19.22
CA ALA A 33 5.56 14.99 -18.18
C ALA A 33 4.65 14.47 -17.04
N ARG A 34 3.64 15.25 -16.68
CA ARG A 34 2.67 14.86 -15.66
C ARG A 34 1.80 13.67 -16.08
N VAL A 35 1.34 13.64 -17.33
CA VAL A 35 0.63 12.47 -17.88
C VAL A 35 1.50 11.22 -17.79
N GLU A 36 2.77 11.30 -18.16
CA GLU A 36 3.70 10.17 -18.12
C GLU A 36 3.92 9.66 -16.70
N GLU A 37 4.09 10.56 -15.73
CA GLU A 37 4.18 10.21 -14.30
C GLU A 37 2.90 9.53 -13.80
N LEU A 38 1.73 10.09 -14.13
CA LEU A 38 0.42 9.56 -13.76
C LEU A 38 0.16 8.18 -14.37
N GLU A 39 0.56 7.95 -15.63
CA GLU A 39 0.43 6.65 -16.29
C GLU A 39 1.38 5.61 -15.67
N ALA A 40 2.61 5.97 -15.33
CA ALA A 40 3.54 5.07 -14.66
C ALA A 40 3.06 4.66 -13.26
N GLU A 41 2.48 5.59 -12.49
CA GLU A 41 1.90 5.28 -11.18
C GLU A 41 0.69 4.34 -11.29
N LEU A 42 -0.14 4.51 -12.33
CA LEU A 42 -1.25 3.61 -12.61
C LEU A 42 -0.81 2.23 -13.11
N ASP A 43 0.26 2.16 -13.90
CA ASP A 43 0.85 0.90 -14.37
C ASP A 43 1.49 0.11 -13.22
N ASP A 44 2.26 0.76 -12.34
CA ASP A 44 2.83 0.13 -11.15
C ASP A 44 1.73 -0.39 -10.20
N ASN A 45 0.67 0.41 -10.01
CA ASN A 45 -0.49 -0.01 -9.24
C ASN A 45 -1.28 -1.16 -9.93
N SER A 46 -1.30 -1.21 -11.27
CA SER A 46 -1.93 -2.30 -12.03
C SER A 46 -1.09 -3.57 -12.06
N ASN A 47 0.23 -3.46 -12.04
CA ASN A 47 1.16 -4.58 -12.02
C ASN A 47 1.21 -5.24 -10.62
N SER A 48 0.88 -4.50 -9.56
CA SER A 48 0.61 -5.07 -8.23
C SER A 48 -0.68 -5.89 -8.15
N LEU A 49 -1.60 -5.77 -9.12
CA LEU A 49 -2.88 -6.47 -9.11
C LEU A 49 -2.89 -7.74 -9.98
N ASN A 50 -1.84 -8.02 -10.75
CA ASN A 50 -1.80 -9.19 -11.63
C ASN A 50 -0.41 -9.85 -11.72
N GLY A 51 0.14 -10.25 -10.57
CA GLY A 51 1.32 -11.10 -10.45
C GLY A 51 1.01 -12.36 -9.64
N GLY A 52 0.55 -13.41 -10.30
CA GLY A 52 0.28 -14.69 -9.67
C GLY A 52 1.55 -15.41 -9.19
N GLY A 53 1.58 -15.71 -7.88
CA GLY A 53 2.13 -16.94 -7.32
C GLY A 53 3.63 -17.00 -7.07
N SER A 54 4.05 -16.79 -5.82
CA SER A 54 5.02 -17.61 -5.09
C SER A 54 5.07 -17.17 -3.62
N ASP A 55 4.52 -18.01 -2.75
CA ASP A 55 4.75 -18.16 -1.30
C ASP A 55 5.05 -16.90 -0.46
N GLY A 56 4.00 -16.35 0.12
CA GLY A 56 4.08 -15.23 1.06
C GLY A 56 2.72 -14.58 1.22
N GLN A 57 1.67 -15.39 1.41
CA GLN A 57 0.30 -14.92 1.45
C GLN A 57 0.05 -14.12 2.73
N LEU A 58 0.42 -12.84 2.72
CA LEU A 58 -0.34 -11.83 3.43
C LEU A 58 -1.66 -11.68 2.69
N THR A 59 -2.62 -12.55 3.03
CA THR A 59 -4.02 -12.28 2.73
C THR A 59 -4.34 -10.94 3.38
N HIS A 60 -4.37 -9.87 2.58
CA HIS A 60 -5.03 -8.63 2.94
C HIS A 60 -6.52 -8.94 3.01
N LEU A 61 -6.97 -9.65 4.06
CA LEU A 61 -8.36 -9.68 4.39
C LEU A 61 -8.69 -8.25 4.79
N SER A 62 -9.39 -7.53 3.92
CA SER A 62 -10.33 -6.52 4.38
C SER A 62 -11.25 -7.20 5.39
N LEU A 63 -10.87 -7.17 6.67
CA LEU A 63 -11.86 -7.24 7.71
C LEU A 63 -12.63 -5.93 7.56
N ASN A 64 -13.81 -6.02 6.95
CA ASN A 64 -14.87 -5.05 7.17
C ASN A 64 -15.22 -5.11 8.66
N THR A 65 -14.39 -4.53 9.52
CA THR A 65 -14.78 -4.18 10.88
C THR A 65 -15.70 -2.98 10.74
N THR A 66 -16.98 -3.26 10.47
CA THR A 66 -18.05 -2.31 10.71
C THR A 66 -18.00 -1.95 12.19
N GLY A 67 -17.43 -0.78 12.50
CA GLY A 67 -17.43 -0.28 13.87
C GLY A 67 -16.39 0.80 14.11
N ALA A 68 -16.88 2.03 14.17
CA ALA A 68 -16.26 3.23 14.72
C ALA A 68 -15.20 3.92 13.84
N GLU A 69 -15.69 4.83 13.00
CA GLU A 69 -15.00 6.10 12.81
C GLU A 69 -14.74 6.73 14.19
N THR A 70 -13.48 6.96 14.54
CA THR A 70 -12.91 8.23 15.04
C THR A 70 -11.46 7.98 15.50
N GLY A 71 -10.48 8.68 14.91
CA GLY A 71 -9.16 8.91 15.52
C GLY A 71 -7.99 8.14 14.91
N SER A 72 -7.17 8.85 14.12
CA SER A 72 -5.94 8.42 13.44
C SER A 72 -6.11 7.28 12.43
N GLY A 73 -5.85 7.59 11.15
CA GLY A 73 -5.89 6.65 10.02
C GLY A 73 -4.83 5.55 10.11
N ARG A 74 -4.99 4.64 11.08
CA ARG A 74 -4.15 3.46 11.25
C ARG A 74 -4.65 2.38 10.30
N ARG A 75 -3.80 2.06 9.33
CA ARG A 75 -4.02 0.92 8.44
C ARG A 75 -3.67 -0.33 9.23
N LEU A 76 -4.66 -1.14 9.57
CA LEU A 76 -4.44 -2.44 10.20
C LEU A 76 -4.22 -3.49 9.12
N ALA A 77 -3.32 -4.44 9.38
CA ALA A 77 -3.03 -5.58 8.52
C ALA A 77 -3.16 -6.87 9.34
N ARG A 78 -3.70 -7.91 8.69
CA ARG A 78 -3.71 -9.26 9.24
C ARG A 78 -2.51 -10.03 8.69
N ILE A 79 -1.68 -10.57 9.57
CA ILE A 79 -0.49 -11.36 9.20
C ILE A 79 -0.52 -12.73 9.88
N ILE A 80 0.27 -13.67 9.36
CA ILE A 80 0.60 -14.94 10.02
C ILE A 80 2.12 -14.96 10.17
N PRO A 81 2.66 -14.62 11.36
CA PRO A 81 4.10 -14.53 11.55
C PRO A 81 4.71 -15.94 11.57
N LYS A 82 5.90 -16.09 11.00
CA LYS A 82 6.77 -17.26 11.04
C LYS A 82 7.71 -17.29 12.24
N VAL A 83 7.75 -16.22 13.03
CA VAL A 83 8.37 -16.19 14.36
C VAL A 83 7.37 -15.69 15.41
N THR A 84 7.76 -15.67 16.69
CA THR A 84 6.93 -15.16 17.78
C THR A 84 7.46 -13.79 18.24
N PRO A 85 7.11 -12.67 17.56
CA PRO A 85 7.61 -11.36 17.94
C PRO A 85 6.81 -10.74 19.10
N HIS A 86 7.52 -9.97 19.93
CA HIS A 86 6.92 -9.05 20.89
C HIS A 86 6.75 -7.69 20.22
N LEU A 87 5.50 -7.32 19.94
CA LEU A 87 5.15 -6.05 19.31
C LEU A 87 4.68 -5.07 20.38
N ARG A 88 4.78 -3.77 20.09
CA ARG A 88 4.21 -2.73 20.95
C ARG A 88 2.92 -2.23 20.34
N ASP A 89 1.82 -2.39 21.04
CA ASP A 89 0.60 -1.71 20.69
C ASP A 89 0.75 -0.19 20.86
N THR A 90 -0.24 0.50 20.36
CA THR A 90 -0.43 1.95 20.38
C THR A 90 -0.45 2.57 21.77
N ASP A 91 -0.94 1.82 22.76
CA ASP A 91 -0.89 2.17 24.19
C ASP A 91 0.47 1.84 24.82
N ASN A 92 1.48 1.48 24.01
CA ASN A 92 2.76 0.96 24.44
C ASN A 92 2.65 -0.36 25.25
N SER A 93 1.48 -1.00 25.20
CA SER A 93 1.22 -2.34 25.72
C SER A 93 1.91 -3.40 24.84
N ILE A 94 2.39 -4.49 25.44
CA ILE A 94 3.06 -5.55 24.68
C ILE A 94 2.01 -6.48 24.06
N LEU A 95 2.06 -6.65 22.75
CA LEU A 95 1.28 -7.62 21.99
C LEU A 95 2.19 -8.77 21.57
N LEU A 96 1.87 -9.98 22.02
CA LEU A 96 2.59 -11.18 21.60
C LEU A 96 1.92 -11.74 20.34
N ALA A 97 2.60 -11.67 19.21
CA ALA A 97 2.15 -12.34 18.01
C ALA A 97 2.72 -13.76 18.01
N VAL A 98 1.85 -14.77 18.00
CA VAL A 98 2.25 -16.17 18.09
C VAL A 98 2.60 -16.70 16.72
N LYS A 99 3.74 -17.40 16.62
CA LYS A 99 4.18 -18.08 15.40
C LYS A 99 3.08 -18.98 14.83
N ASP A 100 2.86 -18.86 13.52
CA ASP A 100 1.87 -19.56 12.72
C ASP A 100 0.40 -19.31 13.13
N GLU A 101 0.13 -18.34 14.03
CA GLU A 101 -1.22 -17.88 14.35
C GLU A 101 -1.55 -16.53 13.70
N PRO A 102 -2.75 -16.36 13.12
CA PRO A 102 -3.13 -15.08 12.55
C PRO A 102 -3.29 -13.99 13.62
N CYS A 103 -2.64 -12.84 13.43
CA CYS A 103 -2.81 -11.67 14.29
C CYS A 103 -3.10 -10.40 13.47
N ILE A 104 -3.73 -9.42 14.11
CA ILE A 104 -4.05 -8.11 13.52
C ILE A 104 -3.18 -7.07 14.19
N ILE A 105 -2.39 -6.34 13.41
CA ILE A 105 -1.44 -5.33 13.87
C ILE A 105 -1.43 -4.14 12.91
N ASP A 106 -0.71 -3.07 13.26
CA ASP A 106 -0.54 -1.93 12.36
C ASP A 106 0.27 -2.31 11.10
N ALA A 107 -0.05 -1.72 9.96
CA ALA A 107 0.59 -2.03 8.67
C ALA A 107 2.10 -1.74 8.67
N ASP A 108 2.56 -0.70 9.39
CA ASP A 108 4.00 -0.43 9.54
C ASP A 108 4.67 -1.51 10.39
N GLN A 109 3.98 -2.05 11.40
CA GLN A 109 4.49 -3.16 12.20
C GLN A 109 4.51 -4.46 11.41
N ALA A 110 3.48 -4.71 10.60
CA ALA A 110 3.45 -5.85 9.70
C ALA A 110 4.64 -5.85 8.73
N ARG A 111 5.01 -4.68 8.19
CA ARG A 111 6.21 -4.53 7.35
C ARG A 111 7.49 -4.89 8.09
N GLN A 112 7.64 -4.42 9.33
CA GLN A 112 8.81 -4.73 10.16
C GLN A 112 8.91 -6.24 10.48
N VAL A 113 7.79 -6.89 10.80
CA VAL A 113 7.77 -8.34 11.06
C VAL A 113 8.22 -9.11 9.83
N VAL A 114 7.70 -8.75 8.65
CA VAL A 114 8.08 -9.38 7.38
C VAL A 114 9.57 -9.19 7.08
N GLU A 115 10.12 -7.99 7.31
CA GLU A 115 11.54 -7.72 7.10
C GLU A 115 12.43 -8.56 8.03
N VAL A 116 12.08 -8.65 9.31
CA VAL A 116 12.80 -9.49 10.29
C VAL A 116 12.75 -10.97 9.89
N GLU A 117 11.62 -11.45 9.38
CA GLU A 117 11.46 -12.83 8.92
C GLU A 117 12.23 -13.13 7.63
N GLN A 118 12.39 -12.15 6.75
CA GLN A 118 13.25 -12.27 5.58
C GLN A 118 14.72 -12.34 5.99
N LEU A 119 15.16 -11.45 6.89
CA LEU A 119 16.53 -11.44 7.42
C LEU A 119 16.87 -12.75 8.14
N ALA A 120 15.93 -13.29 8.93
CA ALA A 120 16.12 -14.56 9.62
C ALA A 120 16.28 -15.75 8.66
N ARG A 121 15.62 -15.72 7.48
CA ARG A 121 15.81 -16.74 6.44
C ARG A 121 17.20 -16.71 5.83
N TYR A 122 17.75 -15.52 5.58
CA TYR A 122 19.08 -15.37 4.99
C TYR A 122 20.23 -15.69 5.97
N ALA A 123 19.97 -15.71 7.28
CA ALA A 123 20.99 -16.00 8.29
C ALA A 123 21.23 -17.51 8.51
N ASP A 124 20.36 -18.38 7.99
CA ASP A 124 20.43 -19.84 8.12
C ASP A 124 21.02 -20.53 6.86
N GLU A 125 21.44 -19.75 5.85
CA GLU A 125 22.13 -20.22 4.62
C GLU A 125 23.67 -20.16 4.70
#